data_AF-A0AAV1ZWC8-F1
#
_entry.id   AF-A0AAV1ZWC8-F1
#
_cell.length_a   1.000
_cell.length_b   1.000
_cell.length_c   1.000
_cell.angle_alpha   90.00
_cell.angle_beta   90.00
_cell.angle_gamma   90.00
#
_symmetry.space_group_name_H-M   'P 1'
#
loop_
_entity.id
_entity.type
_entity.pdbx_description
1 polymer ?
#
loop_
_entity_poly.entity_id
_entity_poly.type
_entity_poly.pdbx_seq_one_letter_code
_entity_poly.pdbx_strand_id
1 'polypeptide(L)'
;MIFSFQLNLKRSEDMIFLLEPYAYVSIHSPFVPVNPFRHGHYIKVGHKYNIYIRLEEENMLPYPYTTNCNIYEDLWKKGNPHKPRSKQMCKELCLYNLIEPNRTITPEFQMLEIPLQLCFDPECQISEEDKNILLQCRRDCKPSCRNLKYTSTITETVLEPIGIRDPDSDRDKIQVQIFLGDRQVVAENHVPLYDIGHLFSYIGGLMGCWLGVSIWAFVGIAENVFRRSIQWVERMKIYFKQTFITQQSIFSTHRSNVLNIKIY
;
A
#
# COMPACT_ATOMS: atom_id res chain seq x y z
N MET A 1 -17.43 29.05 -2.27
CA MET A 1 -16.02 29.45 -2.35
C MET A 1 -15.36 29.02 -1.05
N ILE A 2 -14.22 28.32 -1.11
CA ILE A 2 -13.48 27.90 0.09
C ILE A 2 -12.29 28.83 0.32
N PHE A 3 -11.48 29.04 -0.72
CA PHE A 3 -10.29 29.88 -0.67
C PHE A 3 -10.23 30.82 -1.87
N SER A 4 -9.60 31.97 -1.68
CA SER A 4 -9.29 32.93 -2.73
C SER A 4 -7.86 33.41 -2.53
N PHE A 5 -7.05 33.27 -3.57
CA PHE A 5 -5.66 33.71 -3.60
C PHE A 5 -5.50 34.77 -4.68
N GLN A 6 -4.63 35.72 -4.41
CA GLN A 6 -4.18 36.71 -5.38
C GLN A 6 -2.67 36.64 -5.42
N LEU A 7 -2.13 36.19 -6.55
CA LEU A 7 -0.70 36.07 -6.79
C LEU A 7 -0.26 37.32 -7.53
N ASN A 8 0.82 37.94 -7.07
CA ASN A 8 1.49 39.03 -7.76
C ASN A 8 2.85 38.50 -8.21
N LEU A 9 2.96 38.16 -9.49
CA LEU A 9 4.20 37.63 -10.05
C LEU A 9 5.09 38.80 -10.45
N LYS A 10 6.06 39.10 -9.59
CA LYS A 10 7.08 40.09 -9.92
C LYS A 10 8.07 39.49 -10.92
N ARG A 11 8.32 40.21 -12.01
CA ARG A 11 9.43 39.90 -12.90
C ARG A 11 10.73 40.10 -12.14
N SER A 12 11.59 39.09 -12.11
CA SER A 12 12.98 39.29 -11.68
C SER A 12 13.70 40.10 -12.76
N GLU A 13 14.49 41.09 -12.33
CA GLU A 13 15.34 41.89 -13.22
C GLU A 13 16.37 41.02 -13.99
N ASP A 14 16.64 39.81 -13.49
CA ASP A 14 17.62 38.87 -14.06
C ASP A 14 17.01 37.90 -15.09
N MET A 15 15.68 37.85 -15.26
CA MET A 15 15.03 37.00 -16.26
C MET A 15 14.85 37.71 -17.59
N ILE A 16 15.53 37.19 -18.62
CA ILE A 16 15.50 37.68 -20.02
C ILE A 16 14.06 37.91 -20.51
N PHE A 17 13.85 39.04 -21.18
CA PHE A 17 12.56 39.67 -21.51
C PHE A 17 11.53 38.86 -22.34
N LEU A 18 11.83 37.63 -22.75
CA LEU A 18 11.05 36.93 -23.78
C LEU A 18 9.94 36.01 -23.27
N LEU A 19 9.92 35.66 -21.98
CA LEU A 19 8.87 34.81 -21.41
C LEU A 19 7.95 35.62 -20.48
N GLU A 20 6.65 35.49 -20.71
CA GLU A 20 5.64 36.00 -19.77
C GLU A 20 5.73 35.21 -18.45
N PRO A 21 5.63 35.89 -17.29
CA PRO A 21 5.62 35.20 -16.01
C PRO A 21 4.42 34.26 -15.89
N TYR A 22 4.64 33.10 -15.30
CA TYR A 22 3.61 32.09 -15.07
C TYR A 22 3.87 31.33 -13.78
N ALA A 23 2.87 30.59 -13.32
CA ALA A 23 2.99 29.69 -12.18
C ALA A 23 2.36 28.32 -12.50
N TYR A 24 2.65 27.33 -11.67
CA TYR A 24 1.96 26.05 -11.68
C TYR A 24 1.15 25.88 -10.39
N VAL A 25 -0.09 25.42 -10.52
CA VAL A 25 -0.94 25.08 -9.38
C VAL A 25 -1.30 23.61 -9.45
N SER A 26 -1.10 22.87 -8.36
CA SER A 26 -1.51 21.47 -8.25
C SER A 26 -2.36 21.28 -7.02
N ILE A 27 -3.43 20.49 -7.15
CA ILE A 27 -4.36 20.16 -6.06
C ILE A 27 -4.22 18.68 -5.80
N HIS A 28 -3.87 18.33 -4.56
CA HIS A 28 -3.62 16.95 -4.18
C HIS A 28 -3.97 16.69 -2.71
N SER A 29 -3.99 15.41 -2.35
CA SER A 29 -4.14 14.98 -0.97
C SER A 29 -2.95 15.44 -0.13
N PRO A 30 -3.15 15.89 1.13
CA PRO A 30 -2.05 16.26 2.02
C PRO A 30 -1.11 15.09 2.37
N PHE A 31 -1.50 13.86 2.04
CA PHE A 31 -0.71 12.65 2.29
C PHE A 31 0.08 12.16 1.07
N VAL A 32 -0.10 12.79 -0.09
CA VAL A 32 0.54 12.41 -1.35
C VAL A 32 1.43 13.56 -1.80
N PRO A 33 2.76 13.37 -1.86
CA PRO A 33 3.64 14.38 -2.45
C PRO A 33 3.36 14.49 -3.95
N VAL A 34 3.33 15.72 -4.48
CA VAL A 34 3.07 15.97 -5.90
C VAL A 34 4.05 17.00 -6.45
N ASN A 35 4.57 16.72 -7.64
CA ASN A 35 5.35 17.68 -8.40
C ASN A 35 4.43 18.61 -9.20
N PRO A 36 4.33 19.92 -8.86
CA PRO A 36 3.47 20.85 -9.58
C PRO A 36 3.94 21.11 -11.02
N PHE A 37 5.22 20.89 -11.34
CA PHE A 37 5.72 21.06 -12.72
C PHE A 37 5.27 19.93 -13.65
N ARG A 38 4.96 18.74 -13.11
CA ARG A 38 4.48 17.59 -13.91
C ARG A 38 2.97 17.45 -13.90
N HIS A 39 2.37 17.61 -12.73
CA HIS A 39 0.94 17.36 -12.50
C HIS A 39 0.13 18.62 -12.29
N GLY A 40 0.79 19.77 -12.15
CA GLY A 40 0.11 21.04 -11.96
C GLY A 40 -0.42 21.61 -13.26
N HIS A 41 -1.41 22.47 -13.12
CA HIS A 41 -1.94 23.29 -14.18
C HIS A 41 -1.13 24.58 -14.29
N TYR A 42 -0.80 24.92 -15.53
CA TYR A 42 -0.13 26.15 -15.89
C TYR A 42 -1.11 27.34 -15.79
N ILE A 43 -0.76 28.38 -15.04
CA ILE A 43 -1.57 29.59 -14.84
C ILE A 43 -0.81 30.85 -15.28
N LYS A 44 -1.50 31.70 -16.04
CA LYS A 44 -0.98 32.92 -16.68
C LYS A 44 -1.35 34.16 -15.89
N VAL A 45 -0.51 35.19 -15.99
CA VAL A 45 -0.82 36.53 -15.52
C VAL A 45 -1.98 37.17 -16.30
N GLY A 46 -2.69 38.10 -15.68
CA GLY A 46 -3.88 38.76 -16.24
C GLY A 46 -5.12 37.87 -16.30
N HIS A 47 -5.10 36.68 -15.69
CA HIS A 47 -6.20 35.73 -15.71
C HIS A 47 -6.72 35.42 -14.30
N LYS A 48 -8.01 35.13 -14.25
CA LYS A 48 -8.73 34.59 -13.12
C LYS A 48 -9.08 33.13 -13.37
N TYR A 49 -8.67 32.27 -12.46
CA TYR A 49 -8.93 30.84 -12.46
C TYR A 49 -9.92 30.47 -11.37
N ASN A 50 -11.08 29.93 -11.73
CA ASN A 50 -11.97 29.28 -10.79
C ASN A 50 -11.71 27.78 -10.84
N ILE A 51 -11.25 27.21 -9.73
CA ILE A 51 -10.91 25.80 -9.63
C ILE A 51 -11.98 25.10 -8.79
N TYR A 52 -12.71 24.19 -9.41
CA TYR A 52 -13.75 23.38 -8.77
C TYR A 52 -13.16 22.03 -8.39
N ILE A 53 -13.06 21.77 -7.08
CA ILE A 53 -12.54 20.53 -6.53
C ILE A 53 -13.67 19.54 -6.30
N ARG A 54 -13.47 18.29 -6.70
CA ARG A 54 -14.29 17.14 -6.36
C ARG A 54 -13.43 16.11 -5.62
N LEU A 55 -13.97 15.56 -4.54
CA LEU A 55 -13.32 14.53 -3.74
C LEU A 55 -13.87 13.15 -4.13
N GLU A 56 -12.97 12.29 -4.57
CA GLU A 56 -13.20 10.88 -4.85
C GLU A 56 -12.43 10.06 -3.82
N GLU A 57 -13.07 9.02 -3.29
CA GLU A 57 -12.48 8.08 -2.36
C GLU A 57 -12.54 6.68 -2.96
N GLU A 58 -11.42 5.99 -3.00
CA GLU A 58 -11.33 4.60 -3.45
C GLU A 58 -10.89 3.73 -2.28
N ASN A 59 -11.73 2.75 -1.94
CA ASN A 59 -11.47 1.78 -0.90
C ASN A 59 -11.19 0.41 -1.53
N MET A 60 -9.96 -0.06 -1.35
CA MET A 60 -9.48 -1.36 -1.80
C MET A 60 -9.42 -2.35 -0.64
N LEU A 61 -9.37 -3.65 -0.98
CA LEU A 61 -9.31 -4.72 0.02
C LEU A 61 -7.86 -5.15 0.32
N PRO A 62 -7.51 -5.40 1.59
CA PRO A 62 -6.17 -5.86 1.94
C PRO A 62 -5.95 -7.32 1.50
N TYR A 63 -4.78 -7.89 1.79
CA TYR A 63 -4.58 -9.33 1.67
C TYR A 63 -5.69 -10.09 2.45
N PRO A 64 -6.30 -11.17 1.92
CA PRO A 64 -5.87 -12.03 0.80
C PRO A 64 -6.42 -11.65 -0.58
N TYR A 65 -7.06 -10.50 -0.74
CA TYR A 65 -7.63 -10.09 -2.02
C TYR A 65 -6.54 -9.65 -3.02
N THR A 66 -6.85 -9.69 -4.32
CA THR A 66 -5.92 -9.37 -5.42
C THR A 66 -5.38 -7.94 -5.34
N THR A 67 -6.18 -7.01 -4.81
CA THR A 67 -5.77 -5.63 -4.54
C THR A 67 -4.59 -5.55 -3.57
N ASN A 68 -4.47 -6.50 -2.62
CA ASN A 68 -3.35 -6.65 -1.67
C ASN A 68 -2.83 -5.31 -1.15
N CYS A 69 -3.75 -4.45 -0.73
CA CYS A 69 -3.42 -3.09 -0.29
C CYS A 69 -2.88 -3.07 1.14
N ASN A 70 -2.31 -1.93 1.52
CA ASN A 70 -1.78 -1.66 2.84
C ASN A 70 -2.49 -0.46 3.48
N ILE A 71 -2.75 -0.53 4.78
CA ILE A 71 -3.42 0.53 5.55
C ILE A 71 -2.34 1.42 6.17
N TYR A 72 -1.92 2.44 5.42
CA TYR A 72 -0.81 3.30 5.82
C TYR A 72 -1.10 4.12 7.08
N GLU A 73 -2.36 4.49 7.32
CA GLU A 73 -2.78 5.20 8.52
C GLU A 73 -2.52 4.40 9.80
N ASP A 74 -2.77 3.09 9.76
CA ASP A 74 -2.53 2.21 10.90
C ASP A 74 -1.03 2.03 11.14
N LEU A 75 -0.23 1.95 10.07
CA LEU A 75 1.22 1.91 10.17
C LEU A 75 1.78 3.18 10.82
N TRP A 76 1.26 4.35 10.42
CA TRP A 76 1.62 5.64 11.01
C TRP A 76 1.23 5.73 12.49
N LYS A 77 -0.01 5.38 12.83
CA LYS A 77 -0.54 5.43 14.21
C LYS A 77 0.24 4.54 15.18
N LYS A 78 0.81 3.42 14.69
CA LYS A 78 1.64 2.49 15.48
C LYS A 78 3.02 3.03 15.90
N GLY A 79 3.26 4.35 15.83
CA GLY A 79 4.27 5.00 16.69
C GLY A 79 5.57 5.45 16.04
N ASN A 80 5.69 5.43 14.70
CA ASN A 80 6.85 6.01 14.02
C ASN A 80 6.40 7.16 13.11
N PRO A 81 6.69 8.43 13.48
CA PRO A 81 6.36 9.61 12.67
C PRO A 81 7.13 9.69 11.33
N HIS A 82 7.99 8.70 11.04
CA HIS A 82 8.73 8.61 9.78
C HIS A 82 8.11 7.61 8.79
N LYS A 83 7.02 6.93 9.15
CA LYS A 83 6.39 5.96 8.25
C LYS A 83 5.66 6.66 7.10
N PRO A 84 5.58 6.07 5.90
CA PRO A 84 4.82 6.69 4.83
C PRO A 84 3.31 6.66 5.14
N ARG A 85 2.59 7.71 4.73
CA ARG A 85 1.11 7.79 4.82
C ARG A 85 0.40 7.46 3.51
N SER A 86 1.16 7.21 2.44
CA SER A 86 0.65 6.83 1.13
C SER A 86 1.69 5.99 0.39
N LYS A 87 1.27 5.35 -0.70
CA LYS A 87 2.19 4.62 -1.59
C LYS A 87 3.24 5.55 -2.19
N GLN A 88 2.84 6.75 -2.61
CA GLN A 88 3.74 7.74 -3.19
C GLN A 88 4.79 8.17 -2.17
N MET A 89 4.37 8.47 -0.93
CA MET A 89 5.31 8.79 0.14
C MET A 89 6.23 7.61 0.48
N CYS A 90 5.76 6.36 0.37
CA CYS A 90 6.61 5.17 0.52
C CYS A 90 7.71 5.14 -0.55
N LYS A 91 7.37 5.44 -1.81
CA LYS A 91 8.34 5.49 -2.91
C LYS A 91 9.34 6.63 -2.75
N GLU A 92 8.90 7.80 -2.28
CA GLU A 92 9.80 8.91 -1.95
C GLU A 92 10.74 8.54 -0.81
N LEU A 93 10.23 7.86 0.22
CA LEU A 93 11.05 7.41 1.35
C LEU A 93 12.09 6.36 0.91
N CYS A 94 11.75 5.46 -0.01
CA CYS A 94 12.73 4.54 -0.61
C CYS A 94 13.89 5.28 -1.26
N LEU A 95 13.59 6.37 -1.97
CA LEU A 95 14.60 7.19 -2.63
C LEU A 95 15.42 7.97 -1.60
N TYR A 96 14.76 8.58 -0.61
CA TYR A 96 15.40 9.33 0.46
C TYR A 96 16.42 8.47 1.22
N ASN A 97 16.02 7.27 1.65
CA ASN A 97 16.88 6.35 2.39
C ASN A 97 18.11 5.88 1.59
N LEU A 98 18.02 5.88 0.26
CA LEU A 98 19.13 5.52 -0.62
C LEU A 98 20.17 6.65 -0.70
N ILE A 99 19.71 7.91 -0.66
CA ILE A 99 20.55 9.10 -0.84
C ILE A 99 21.13 9.58 0.50
N GLU A 100 20.35 9.51 1.59
CA GLU A 100 20.75 9.95 2.94
C GLU A 100 22.13 9.46 3.44
N PRO A 101 22.56 8.20 3.22
CA PRO A 101 23.89 7.76 3.65
C PRO A 101 25.03 8.45 2.88
N ASN A 102 24.81 8.91 1.65
CA ASN A 102 25.77 9.69 0.86
C ASN A 102 25.53 11.20 1.07
N ARG A 103 25.94 11.70 2.24
CA ARG A 103 25.76 13.08 2.73
C ARG A 103 26.24 14.22 1.78
N THR A 104 26.91 13.90 0.68
CA THR A 104 27.35 14.86 -0.34
C THR A 104 26.27 15.24 -1.34
N ILE A 105 25.19 14.45 -1.46
CA ILE A 105 24.08 14.73 -2.37
C ILE A 105 22.92 15.23 -1.52
N THR A 106 22.76 16.54 -1.40
CA THR A 106 21.47 17.10 -1.01
C THR A 106 20.59 17.07 -2.26
N PRO A 107 19.59 16.17 -2.36
CA PRO A 107 18.60 16.32 -3.41
C PRO A 107 17.91 17.65 -3.11
N GLU A 108 18.12 18.66 -3.95
CA GLU A 108 17.22 19.81 -3.98
C GLU A 108 15.82 19.23 -4.02
N PHE A 109 15.00 19.58 -3.02
CA PHE A 109 13.71 18.98 -2.70
C PHE A 109 12.73 19.04 -3.88
N GLN A 110 12.95 18.22 -4.88
CA GLN A 110 12.03 17.95 -5.95
C GLN A 110 11.26 16.73 -5.48
N MET A 111 9.95 16.90 -5.26
CA MET A 111 9.04 15.77 -5.15
C MET A 111 9.17 14.97 -6.46
N LEU A 112 9.97 13.91 -6.45
CA LEU A 112 10.52 13.29 -7.65
C LEU A 112 9.73 12.05 -7.97
N GLU A 113 8.75 12.19 -8.86
CA GLU A 113 8.30 11.06 -9.69
C GLU A 113 9.38 10.61 -10.71
N ILE A 114 10.65 10.94 -10.47
CA ILE A 114 11.87 10.45 -11.11
C ILE A 114 12.07 11.03 -12.52
N PRO A 115 13.30 11.46 -12.82
CA PRO A 115 14.06 10.71 -13.79
C PRO A 115 15.24 10.06 -13.07
N LEU A 116 15.66 8.88 -13.54
CA LEU A 116 16.84 8.17 -13.03
C LEU A 116 18.14 9.01 -13.16
N GLN A 117 18.04 10.21 -13.73
CA GLN A 117 18.98 11.31 -13.64
C GLN A 117 18.68 12.14 -12.39
N LEU A 118 18.75 11.51 -11.22
CA LEU A 118 18.62 12.18 -9.92
C LEU A 118 19.73 13.19 -9.64
N CYS A 119 20.71 13.22 -10.53
CA CYS A 119 21.82 14.12 -10.45
C CYS A 119 21.94 14.90 -11.75
N PHE A 120 21.91 16.23 -11.58
CA PHE A 120 22.31 17.17 -12.61
C PHE A 120 23.83 17.14 -12.82
N ASP A 121 24.57 16.63 -11.84
CA ASP A 121 26.01 16.44 -11.93
C ASP A 121 26.33 15.19 -12.76
N PRO A 122 27.09 15.33 -13.88
CA PRO A 122 27.55 14.18 -14.66
C PRO A 122 28.43 13.19 -13.86
N GLU A 123 29.00 13.60 -12.73
CA GLU A 123 29.82 12.73 -11.86
C GLU A 123 28.97 11.84 -10.94
N CYS A 124 27.71 12.17 -10.71
CA CYS A 124 26.85 11.36 -9.88
C CYS A 124 26.30 10.18 -10.68
N GLN A 125 26.88 9.01 -10.42
CA GLN A 125 26.42 7.74 -10.96
C GLN A 125 25.76 6.93 -9.85
N ILE A 126 24.46 6.64 -10.00
CA ILE A 126 23.79 5.66 -9.16
C ILE A 126 24.29 4.28 -9.59
N SER A 127 24.83 3.51 -8.64
CA SER A 127 25.33 2.16 -8.92
C SER A 127 24.18 1.24 -9.36
N GLU A 128 24.49 0.18 -10.10
CA GLU A 128 23.46 -0.79 -10.51
C GLU A 128 22.85 -1.52 -9.30
N GLU A 129 23.62 -1.68 -8.23
CA GLU A 129 23.16 -2.21 -6.95
C GLU A 129 22.12 -1.29 -6.31
N ASP A 130 22.38 0.01 -6.24
CA ASP A 130 21.45 1.02 -5.72
C ASP A 130 20.13 1.04 -6.50
N LYS A 131 20.20 0.90 -7.84
CA LYS A 131 18.99 0.78 -8.67
C LYS A 131 18.17 -0.46 -8.30
N ASN A 132 18.82 -1.60 -8.10
CA ASN A 132 18.14 -2.83 -7.70
C ASN A 132 17.50 -2.71 -6.32
N ILE A 133 18.19 -2.12 -5.36
CA ILE A 133 17.66 -1.82 -4.02
C ILE A 133 16.42 -0.90 -4.11
N LEU A 134 16.52 0.17 -4.90
CA LEU A 134 15.41 1.12 -5.10
C LEU A 134 14.20 0.45 -5.76
N LEU A 135 14.44 -0.38 -6.79
CA LEU A 135 13.38 -1.13 -7.47
C LEU A 135 12.69 -2.10 -6.53
N GLN A 136 13.46 -2.82 -5.71
CA GLN A 136 12.91 -3.74 -4.73
C GLN A 136 12.06 -2.99 -3.69
N CYS A 137 12.58 -1.92 -3.08
CA CYS A 137 11.85 -1.10 -2.12
C CYS A 137 10.52 -0.56 -2.71
N ARG A 138 10.54 -0.11 -3.97
CA ARG A 138 9.35 0.39 -4.65
C ARG A 138 8.31 -0.69 -4.94
N ARG A 139 8.73 -1.94 -5.18
CA ARG A 139 7.81 -3.09 -5.32
C ARG A 139 7.13 -3.42 -4.00
N ASP A 140 7.85 -3.26 -2.89
CA ASP A 140 7.33 -3.51 -1.55
C ASP A 140 6.32 -2.42 -1.10
N CYS A 141 6.34 -1.24 -1.74
CA CYS A 141 5.31 -0.21 -1.59
C CYS A 141 3.97 -0.62 -2.24
N LYS A 142 3.17 -1.37 -1.46
CA LYS A 142 1.80 -1.78 -1.79
C LYS A 142 0.84 -0.59 -2.06
N PRO A 143 -0.27 -0.79 -2.80
CA PRO A 143 -1.31 0.23 -2.94
C PRO A 143 -1.94 0.60 -1.58
N SER A 144 -2.41 1.83 -1.44
CA SER A 144 -3.09 2.28 -0.21
C SER A 144 -4.50 1.74 -0.18
N CYS A 145 -4.93 1.10 0.91
CA CYS A 145 -6.31 0.60 1.01
C CYS A 145 -7.35 1.71 0.95
N ARG A 146 -6.97 2.91 1.39
CA ARG A 146 -7.78 4.11 1.28
C ARG A 146 -7.02 5.11 0.42
N ASN A 147 -7.61 5.49 -0.70
CA ASN A 147 -7.00 6.42 -1.65
C ASN A 147 -7.92 7.62 -1.84
N LEU A 148 -7.43 8.81 -1.47
CA LEU A 148 -8.17 10.07 -1.63
C LEU A 148 -7.67 10.76 -2.88
N LYS A 149 -8.54 10.88 -3.88
CA LYS A 149 -8.25 11.52 -5.15
C LYS A 149 -9.02 12.83 -5.26
N TYR A 150 -8.28 13.89 -5.54
CA TYR A 150 -8.84 15.22 -5.76
C TYR A 150 -8.85 15.47 -7.26
N THR A 151 -10.03 15.45 -7.87
CA THR A 151 -10.19 15.84 -9.27
C THR A 151 -10.55 17.32 -9.31
N SER A 152 -9.95 18.07 -10.24
CA SER A 152 -10.18 19.50 -10.35
C SER A 152 -10.58 19.89 -11.76
N THR A 153 -11.60 20.75 -11.87
CA THR A 153 -12.01 21.38 -13.12
C THR A 153 -11.67 22.85 -13.03
N ILE A 154 -10.93 23.36 -14.01
CA ILE A 154 -10.41 24.73 -14.00
C ILE A 154 -11.12 25.51 -15.11
N THR A 155 -11.74 26.63 -14.73
CA THR A 155 -12.29 27.60 -15.68
C THR A 155 -11.44 28.86 -15.65
N GLU A 156 -10.92 29.23 -16.81
CA GLU A 156 -10.11 30.42 -17.01
C GLU A 156 -10.98 31.58 -17.53
N THR A 157 -10.76 32.76 -16.98
CA THR A 157 -11.42 34.00 -17.38
C THR A 157 -10.38 35.12 -17.41
N VAL A 158 -10.39 35.98 -18.43
CA VAL A 158 -9.49 37.13 -18.48
C VAL A 158 -9.93 38.14 -17.40
N LEU A 159 -8.98 38.71 -16.67
CA LEU A 159 -9.28 39.80 -15.74
C LEU A 159 -9.62 41.05 -16.55
N GLU A 160 -10.88 41.47 -16.52
CA GLU A 160 -11.27 42.75 -17.10
C GLU A 160 -10.62 43.90 -16.29
N PRO A 161 -10.03 44.90 -16.95
CA PRO A 161 -9.45 46.04 -16.27
C PRO A 161 -10.56 46.82 -15.54
N ILE A 162 -10.51 46.83 -14.21
CA ILE A 162 -11.52 47.50 -13.38
C ILE A 162 -11.19 49.01 -13.34
N GLY A 163 -11.72 49.75 -14.31
CA GLY A 163 -11.73 51.22 -14.33
C GLY A 163 -10.45 51.90 -14.82
N ILE A 164 -10.46 53.25 -14.79
CA ILE A 164 -9.36 54.15 -15.18
C ILE A 164 -8.22 54.13 -14.14
N ARG A 165 -7.78 52.94 -13.72
CA ARG A 165 -6.59 52.76 -12.91
C ARG A 165 -5.50 52.17 -13.77
N ASP A 166 -4.27 52.46 -13.34
CA ASP A 166 -3.02 52.20 -14.04
C ASP A 166 -3.04 50.81 -14.71
N PRO A 167 -3.14 50.75 -16.06
CA PRO A 167 -3.36 49.50 -16.79
C PRO A 167 -2.20 48.50 -16.65
N ASP A 168 -1.08 48.95 -16.08
CA ASP A 168 0.10 48.13 -15.79
C ASP A 168 -0.05 47.30 -14.50
N SER A 169 -0.86 47.73 -13.52
CA SER A 169 -0.94 47.06 -12.21
C SER A 169 -1.66 45.71 -12.25
N ASP A 170 -2.61 45.53 -13.17
CA ASP A 170 -3.45 44.32 -13.23
C ASP A 170 -2.90 43.24 -14.16
N ARG A 171 -1.90 43.59 -15.00
CA ARG A 171 -1.28 42.66 -15.94
C ARG A 171 -0.40 41.60 -15.27
N ASP A 172 0.10 41.86 -14.06
CA ASP A 172 0.99 40.95 -13.33
C ASP A 172 0.28 40.13 -12.23
N LYS A 173 -1.06 40.21 -12.19
CA LYS A 173 -1.86 39.55 -11.17
C LYS A 173 -2.48 38.26 -11.70
N ILE A 174 -2.49 37.23 -10.87
CA ILE A 174 -3.31 36.03 -11.07
C ILE A 174 -4.31 35.94 -9.94
N GLN A 175 -5.58 35.80 -10.26
CA GLN A 175 -6.61 35.54 -9.27
C GLN A 175 -6.99 34.06 -9.30
N VAL A 176 -6.82 33.35 -8.19
CA VAL A 176 -7.20 31.93 -8.08
C VAL A 176 -8.29 31.79 -7.05
N GLN A 177 -9.47 31.33 -7.46
CA GLN A 177 -10.60 31.07 -6.58
C GLN A 177 -10.86 29.57 -6.54
N ILE A 178 -10.86 28.98 -5.35
CA ILE A 178 -11.08 27.55 -5.16
C ILE A 178 -12.48 27.33 -4.61
N PHE A 179 -13.24 26.48 -5.29
CA PHE A 179 -14.59 26.09 -4.97
C PHE A 179 -14.66 24.58 -4.70
N LEU A 180 -15.54 24.18 -3.79
CA LEU A 180 -15.96 22.80 -3.71
C LEU A 180 -17.05 22.61 -4.76
N GLY A 181 -16.77 21.80 -5.79
CA GLY A 181 -17.73 21.53 -6.87
C GLY A 181 -18.94 20.78 -6.33
N ASP A 182 -18.69 19.66 -5.64
CA ASP A 182 -19.71 18.82 -5.02
C ASP A 182 -19.47 18.72 -3.52
N ARG A 183 -20.53 18.86 -2.72
CA ARG A 183 -20.48 18.59 -1.26
C ARG A 183 -20.48 17.09 -0.95
N GLN A 184 -20.80 16.25 -1.93
CA GLN A 184 -20.86 14.81 -1.79
C GLN A 184 -19.51 14.20 -2.18
N VAL A 185 -19.03 13.28 -1.35
CA VAL A 185 -17.83 12.48 -1.65
C VAL A 185 -18.29 11.25 -2.43
N VAL A 186 -17.73 11.02 -3.61
CA VAL A 186 -17.97 9.79 -4.37
C VAL A 186 -17.02 8.73 -3.85
N ALA A 187 -17.57 7.72 -3.17
CA ALA A 187 -16.78 6.61 -2.64
C ALA A 187 -16.98 5.36 -3.51
N GLU A 188 -15.90 4.86 -4.10
CA GLU A 188 -15.83 3.56 -4.76
C GLU A 188 -15.32 2.52 -3.76
N ASN A 189 -16.15 1.53 -3.46
CA ASN A 189 -15.83 0.52 -2.46
C ASN A 189 -15.68 -0.85 -3.14
N HIS A 190 -14.50 -1.45 -3.04
CA HIS A 190 -14.31 -2.85 -3.37
C HIS A 190 -14.90 -3.71 -2.25
N VAL A 191 -15.97 -4.44 -2.58
CA VAL A 191 -16.65 -5.35 -1.64
C VAL A 191 -16.33 -6.79 -2.06
N PRO A 192 -16.01 -7.69 -1.11
CA PRO A 192 -15.82 -9.09 -1.45
C PRO A 192 -17.10 -9.67 -2.06
N LEU A 193 -16.94 -10.40 -3.17
CA LEU A 193 -18.07 -11.02 -3.87
C LEU A 193 -18.81 -12.04 -3.00
N TYR A 194 -18.06 -12.77 -2.18
CA TYR A 194 -18.58 -13.73 -1.22
C TYR A 194 -18.05 -13.39 0.16
N ASP A 195 -18.96 -13.14 1.10
CA ASP A 195 -18.63 -13.20 2.50
C ASP A 195 -18.48 -14.66 2.93
N ILE A 196 -17.73 -14.89 4.02
CA ILE A 196 -17.42 -16.21 4.56
C ILE A 196 -18.72 -16.99 4.82
N GLY A 197 -19.76 -16.33 5.34
CA GLY A 197 -21.08 -16.95 5.56
C GLY A 197 -21.76 -17.41 4.28
N HIS A 198 -21.69 -16.61 3.21
CA HIS A 198 -22.26 -16.97 1.90
C HIS A 198 -21.52 -18.15 1.28
N LEU A 199 -20.18 -18.20 1.41
CA LEU A 199 -19.39 -19.33 0.94
C LEU A 199 -19.80 -20.63 1.66
N PHE A 200 -19.92 -20.60 2.99
CA PHE A 200 -20.36 -21.77 3.76
C PHE A 200 -21.79 -22.17 3.45
N SER A 201 -22.69 -21.21 3.26
CA SER A 201 -24.07 -21.49 2.86
C SER A 201 -24.13 -22.14 1.48
N TYR A 202 -23.35 -21.64 0.51
CA TYR A 202 -23.29 -22.19 -0.84
C TYR A 202 -22.72 -23.61 -0.86
N ILE A 203 -21.59 -23.83 -0.19
CA ILE A 203 -20.98 -25.17 -0.08
C ILE A 203 -21.92 -26.12 0.68
N GLY A 204 -22.47 -25.68 1.80
CA GLY A 204 -23.41 -26.47 2.61
C GLY A 204 -24.69 -26.82 1.84
N GLY A 205 -25.21 -25.88 1.05
CA GLY A 205 -26.37 -26.10 0.19
C GLY A 205 -26.08 -27.11 -0.92
N LEU A 206 -24.94 -27.00 -1.59
CA LEU A 206 -24.51 -27.99 -2.59
C LEU A 206 -24.29 -29.37 -1.96
N MET A 207 -23.55 -29.47 -0.85
CA MET A 207 -23.32 -30.75 -0.18
C MET A 207 -24.62 -31.37 0.32
N GLY A 208 -25.52 -30.57 0.89
CA GLY A 208 -26.84 -31.01 1.35
C GLY A 208 -27.72 -31.48 0.20
N CYS A 209 -27.71 -30.80 -0.94
CA CYS A 209 -28.50 -31.18 -2.11
C CYS A 209 -27.98 -32.44 -2.81
N TRP A 210 -26.65 -32.54 -2.99
CA TRP A 210 -26.04 -33.66 -3.71
C TRP A 210 -25.92 -34.93 -2.87
N LEU A 211 -25.58 -34.79 -1.58
CA LEU A 211 -25.30 -35.94 -0.72
C LEU A 211 -26.40 -36.22 0.31
N GLY A 212 -27.30 -35.26 0.59
CA GLY A 212 -28.25 -35.37 1.70
C GLY A 212 -27.57 -35.34 3.08
N VAL A 213 -26.29 -34.95 3.13
CA VAL A 213 -25.46 -34.99 4.35
C VAL A 213 -25.39 -33.59 4.95
N SER A 214 -25.70 -33.48 6.24
CA SER A 214 -25.57 -32.24 7.01
C SER A 214 -24.22 -32.17 7.72
N ILE A 215 -23.86 -30.99 8.23
CA ILE A 215 -22.69 -30.81 9.12
C ILE A 215 -22.74 -31.78 10.31
N TRP A 216 -23.93 -32.05 10.86
CA TRP A 216 -24.09 -32.98 11.97
C TRP A 216 -23.75 -34.41 11.59
N ALA A 217 -24.08 -34.83 10.36
CA ALA A 217 -23.69 -36.13 9.85
C ALA A 217 -22.16 -36.23 9.69
N PHE A 218 -21.48 -35.16 9.23
CA PHE A 218 -20.01 -35.13 9.21
C PHE A 218 -19.39 -35.25 10.61
N VAL A 219 -19.93 -34.52 11.60
CA VAL A 219 -19.46 -34.62 12.99
C VAL A 219 -19.63 -36.04 13.52
N GLY A 220 -20.77 -36.69 13.27
CA GLY A 220 -21.00 -38.08 13.70
C GLY A 220 -20.06 -39.09 13.03
N ILE A 221 -19.77 -38.92 11.74
CA ILE A 221 -18.77 -39.74 11.04
C ILE A 221 -17.37 -39.52 11.63
N ALA A 222 -16.99 -38.26 11.83
CA ALA A 222 -15.68 -37.90 12.41
C ALA A 222 -15.51 -38.46 13.84
N GLU A 223 -16.54 -38.38 14.69
CA GLU A 223 -16.52 -38.95 16.04
C GLU A 223 -16.34 -40.47 16.01
N ASN A 224 -17.08 -41.17 15.14
CA ASN A 224 -16.94 -42.62 15.00
C ASN A 224 -15.55 -43.03 14.51
N VAL A 225 -14.98 -42.30 13.55
CA VAL A 225 -13.61 -42.53 13.08
C VAL A 225 -12.62 -42.28 14.22
N PHE A 226 -12.77 -41.17 14.95
CA PHE A 226 -11.90 -40.80 16.08
C PHE A 226 -11.95 -41.84 17.22
N ARG A 227 -13.13 -42.34 17.58
CA ARG A 227 -13.26 -43.42 18.58
C ARG A 227 -12.56 -44.70 18.13
N ARG A 228 -12.71 -45.08 16.86
CA ARG A 228 -12.05 -46.28 16.31
C ARG A 228 -10.53 -46.14 16.30
N SER A 229 -9.99 -44.97 15.94
CA SER A 229 -8.54 -44.74 15.95
C SER A 229 -7.97 -44.76 17.37
N ILE A 230 -8.67 -44.20 18.36
CA ILE A 230 -8.28 -44.36 19.78
C ILE A 230 -8.23 -45.84 20.17
N GLN A 231 -9.31 -46.59 19.92
CA GLN A 231 -9.35 -48.03 20.24
C GLN A 231 -8.24 -48.82 19.53
N TRP A 232 -7.88 -48.44 18.30
CA TRP A 232 -6.82 -49.08 17.55
C TRP A 232 -5.44 -48.77 18.16
N VAL A 233 -5.19 -47.51 18.55
CA VAL A 233 -3.96 -47.10 19.24
C VAL A 233 -3.80 -47.82 20.58
N GLU A 234 -4.87 -47.96 21.35
CA GLU A 234 -4.85 -48.71 22.61
C GLU A 234 -4.52 -50.18 22.38
N ARG A 235 -5.11 -50.83 21.37
CA ARG A 235 -4.75 -52.20 20.99
C ARG A 235 -3.28 -52.31 20.58
N MET A 236 -2.77 -51.38 19.76
CA MET A 236 -1.37 -51.37 19.35
C MET A 236 -0.41 -51.19 20.54
N LYS A 237 -0.74 -50.37 21.53
CA LYS A 237 0.05 -50.24 22.76
C LYS A 237 0.13 -51.57 23.52
N ILE A 238 -0.97 -52.34 23.59
CA ILE A 238 -0.97 -53.66 24.21
C ILE A 238 -0.08 -54.62 23.43
N TYR A 239 -0.21 -54.68 22.10
CA TYR A 239 0.64 -55.51 21.26
C TYR A 239 2.13 -55.20 21.44
N PHE A 240 2.52 -53.92 21.42
CA PHE A 240 3.91 -53.51 21.61
C PHE A 240 4.46 -53.88 23.00
N LYS A 241 3.65 -53.71 24.05
CA LYS A 241 4.03 -54.10 25.42
C LYS A 241 4.28 -55.61 25.53
N GLN A 242 3.49 -56.42 24.82
CA GLN A 242 3.62 -57.88 24.82
C GLN A 242 4.87 -58.35 24.05
N THR A 243 5.18 -57.74 22.90
CA THR A 243 6.43 -58.02 22.16
C THR A 243 7.68 -57.63 22.96
N PHE A 244 7.64 -56.54 23.73
CA PHE A 244 8.76 -56.12 24.58
C PHE A 244 9.05 -57.14 25.71
N ILE A 245 7.99 -57.70 26.31
CA ILE A 245 8.11 -58.74 27.34
C ILE A 245 8.65 -60.05 26.75
N THR A 246 8.25 -60.39 25.51
CA THR A 246 8.68 -61.64 24.86
C THR A 246 10.15 -61.58 24.43
N GLN A 247 10.66 -60.40 24.07
CA GLN A 247 12.09 -60.18 23.80
C GLN A 247 12.96 -60.30 25.06
N GLN A 248 12.47 -59.85 26.23
CA GLN A 248 13.19 -60.01 27.50
C GLN A 248 13.27 -61.48 27.96
N SER A 249 12.23 -62.30 27.73
CA SER A 249 12.26 -63.73 28.10
C SER A 249 13.21 -64.56 27.23
N ILE A 250 13.43 -64.17 25.97
CA ILE A 250 14.35 -64.86 25.06
C ILE A 250 15.82 -64.53 25.40
N PHE A 251 16.14 -63.30 25.83
CA PHE A 251 17.48 -62.96 26.31
C PHE A 251 17.81 -63.53 27.69
N SER A 252 16.80 -63.80 28.53
CA SER A 252 16.99 -64.43 29.84
C SER A 252 17.32 -65.92 29.76
N THR A 253 16.85 -66.65 28.74
CA THR A 253 17.02 -68.10 28.62
C THR A 253 18.36 -68.50 27.99
N HIS A 254 19.04 -67.57 27.31
CA HIS A 254 20.36 -67.84 26.74
C HIS A 254 21.53 -67.61 27.72
N ARG A 255 21.28 -67.00 28.90
CA ARG A 255 22.32 -66.68 29.90
C ARG A 255 22.55 -67.79 30.93
N SER A 256 21.64 -68.76 31.05
CA SER A 256 21.71 -69.84 32.04
C SER A 256 22.40 -71.14 31.56
N ASN A 257 22.76 -71.26 30.27
CA ASN A 257 23.38 -72.48 29.72
C ASN A 257 24.90 -72.39 29.48
N VAL A 258 25.60 -71.34 29.94
CA VAL A 258 27.04 -71.14 29.63
C VAL A 258 27.97 -71.34 30.85
N LEU A 259 27.45 -71.63 32.05
CA LEU A 259 28.27 -71.82 33.26
C LEU A 259 28.28 -73.29 33.72
N ASN A 260 28.88 -74.17 32.91
CA ASN A 260 29.34 -75.48 33.37
C ASN A 260 30.50 -75.97 32.49
N ILE A 261 31.64 -75.28 32.56
CA ILE A 261 32.92 -75.79 32.07
C ILE A 261 33.86 -75.85 33.28
N LYS A 262 34.03 -77.06 33.82
CA LYS A 262 35.10 -77.39 34.77
C LYS A 262 36.39 -77.60 33.97
N ILE A 263 37.44 -76.88 34.32
CA ILE A 263 38.80 -77.10 33.82
C ILE A 263 39.57 -77.84 34.92
N TYR A 264 40.14 -78.99 34.56
CA TYR A 264 41.15 -79.74 35.30
C TYR A 264 42.55 -79.30 34.86
#